data_AF-A0A3Q0RFN2-F1
#
_entry.id   AF-A0A3Q0RFN2-F1
#
_cell.length_a   1.000
_cell.length_b   1.000
_cell.length_c   1.000
_cell.angle_alpha   90.00
_cell.angle_beta   90.00
_cell.angle_gamma   90.00
#
_symmetry.space_group_name_H-M   'P 1'
#
loop_
_entity.id
_entity.type
_entity.pdbx_description
1 polymer ?
#
loop_
_entity_poly.entity_id
_entity_poly.type
_entity_poly.pdbx_seq_one_letter_code
_entity_poly.pdbx_strand_id
1 'polypeptide(L)'
;GAGFTYPGTLWCGAGNMADSYDQLGEFAETDSCCRIHDHCPHVIHAFSSNYGYTNFKWHSICHCECDNALKNCLRKVNDTSSRVVGQAFFNVIGVPCFEFAYEEQCVERHWYGLCKRYEKLPVAVIREAVPYDFGATTDNGSGNTYFPRWFPTSL
;
A
#
# COMPACT_ATOMS: atom_id res chain seq x y z
N GLY A 1 18.90 9.01 6.40
CA GLY A 1 18.85 7.74 7.17
C GLY A 1 18.32 6.68 6.24
N ALA A 2 18.89 5.47 6.24
CA ALA A 2 18.48 4.43 5.30
C ALA A 2 17.02 4.01 5.56
N GLY A 3 16.13 4.37 4.63
CA GLY A 3 14.78 3.84 4.54
C GLY A 3 14.79 2.38 4.08
N PHE A 4 13.70 1.70 4.38
CA PHE A 4 13.49 0.28 4.06
C PHE A 4 12.90 0.15 2.65
N THR A 5 13.69 0.50 1.62
CA THR A 5 13.28 0.42 0.21
C THR A 5 14.02 -0.69 -0.54
N TYR A 6 13.41 -1.20 -1.61
CA TYR A 6 14.02 -2.17 -2.50
C TYR A 6 15.33 -1.60 -3.07
N PRO A 7 16.46 -2.33 -3.02
CA PRO A 7 17.73 -1.84 -3.53
C PRO A 7 17.61 -1.35 -4.98
N GLY A 8 18.19 -0.19 -5.28
CA GLY A 8 18.05 0.45 -6.59
C GLY A 8 16.77 1.26 -6.79
N THR A 9 15.90 1.37 -5.77
CA THR A 9 14.72 2.25 -5.76
C THR A 9 14.71 3.14 -4.51
N LEU A 10 14.07 4.30 -4.61
CA LEU A 10 13.94 5.26 -3.52
C LEU A 10 12.53 5.29 -2.93
N TRP A 11 11.53 4.77 -3.63
CA TRP A 11 10.12 4.85 -3.27
C TRP A 11 9.47 3.49 -3.00
N CYS A 12 10.06 2.38 -3.44
CA CYS A 12 9.47 1.05 -3.23
C CYS A 12 9.81 0.48 -1.84
N GLY A 13 9.12 0.94 -0.80
CA GLY A 13 9.42 0.53 0.57
C GLY A 13 8.43 1.00 1.64
N ALA A 14 8.82 0.84 2.90
CA ALA A 14 8.12 1.47 4.02
C ALA A 14 8.50 2.95 4.09
N GLY A 15 7.76 3.80 3.37
CA GLY A 15 8.12 5.19 3.10
C GLY A 15 9.12 5.29 1.93
N ASN A 16 9.82 6.42 1.83
CA ASN A 16 10.79 6.66 0.76
C ASN A 16 12.10 7.30 1.29
N MET A 17 13.14 7.20 0.46
CA MET A 17 14.48 7.76 0.69
C MET A 17 14.82 8.91 -0.27
N ALA A 18 13.85 9.39 -1.05
CA ALA A 18 14.08 10.45 -2.02
C ALA A 18 14.21 11.82 -1.34
N ASP A 19 15.22 12.60 -1.72
CA ASP A 19 15.42 13.99 -1.29
C ASP A 19 14.47 14.95 -2.02
N SER A 20 13.93 14.53 -3.17
CA SER A 20 12.96 15.31 -3.95
C SER A 20 12.00 14.40 -4.73
N TYR A 21 10.84 14.93 -5.08
CA TYR A 21 9.82 14.19 -5.82
C TYR A 21 10.34 13.59 -7.14
N ASP A 22 11.20 14.29 -7.87
CA ASP A 22 11.70 13.85 -9.17
C ASP A 22 12.91 12.89 -9.09
N GLN A 23 13.43 12.66 -7.89
CA GLN A 23 14.53 11.74 -7.69
C GLN A 23 14.04 10.30 -7.77
N LEU A 24 14.62 9.55 -8.71
CA LEU A 24 14.39 8.11 -8.87
C LEU A 24 15.71 7.37 -8.70
N GLY A 25 15.62 6.11 -8.30
CA GLY A 25 16.74 5.19 -8.21
C GLY A 25 17.16 4.62 -9.57
N GLU A 26 18.05 3.63 -9.52
CA GLU A 26 18.54 2.88 -10.69
C GLU A 26 17.40 2.23 -11.48
N PHE A 27 16.43 1.64 -10.78
CA PHE A 27 15.25 1.02 -11.39
C PHE A 27 14.13 2.04 -11.58
N ALA A 28 14.42 3.11 -12.35
CA ALA A 28 13.58 4.30 -12.45
C ALA A 28 12.11 4.04 -12.80
N GLU A 29 11.83 3.10 -13.72
CA GLU A 29 10.44 2.77 -14.11
C GLU A 29 9.66 2.09 -12.97
N THR A 30 10.27 1.11 -12.30
CA THR A 30 9.70 0.46 -11.10
C THR A 30 9.54 1.46 -9.97
N ASP A 31 10.54 2.30 -9.76
CA ASP A 31 10.56 3.30 -8.70
C ASP A 31 9.48 4.37 -8.91
N SER A 32 9.26 4.77 -10.17
CA SER A 32 8.18 5.68 -10.56
C SER A 32 6.80 5.11 -10.23
N CYS A 33 6.58 3.80 -10.42
CA CYS A 33 5.34 3.15 -10.00
C CYS A 33 5.09 3.30 -8.49
N CYS A 34 6.14 3.08 -7.68
CA CYS A 34 6.05 3.20 -6.23
C CYS A 34 5.89 4.66 -5.78
N ARG A 35 6.58 5.62 -6.43
CA ARG A 35 6.41 7.05 -6.17
C ARG A 35 4.96 7.50 -6.35
N ILE A 36 4.32 7.06 -7.43
CA ILE A 36 2.91 7.38 -7.70
C ILE A 36 2.02 6.78 -6.61
N HIS A 37 2.30 5.55 -6.18
CA HIS A 37 1.56 4.87 -5.12
C HIS A 37 1.72 5.54 -3.74
N ASP A 38 2.93 5.97 -3.40
CA ASP A 38 3.25 6.72 -2.17
C ASP A 38 2.44 8.03 -2.05
N HIS A 39 2.04 8.60 -3.18
CA HIS A 39 1.22 9.81 -3.26
C HIS A 39 -0.27 9.53 -3.44
N CYS A 40 -0.75 8.35 -3.00
CA CYS A 40 -2.17 8.06 -2.96
C CYS A 40 -2.92 9.11 -2.11
N PRO A 41 -4.03 9.68 -2.60
CA PRO A 41 -4.75 10.73 -1.86
C PRO A 41 -5.46 10.22 -0.61
N HIS A 42 -5.75 8.92 -0.55
CA HIS A 42 -6.50 8.29 0.53
C HIS A 42 -5.70 7.15 1.13
N VAL A 43 -5.15 7.41 2.33
CA VAL A 43 -4.28 6.48 3.05
C VAL A 43 -4.71 6.40 4.51
N ILE A 44 -4.63 5.20 5.07
CA ILE A 44 -4.69 4.93 6.51
C ILE A 44 -3.29 4.48 6.94
N HIS A 45 -2.54 5.38 7.57
CA HIS A 45 -1.16 5.12 7.98
C HIS A 45 -1.08 3.99 9.02
N ALA A 46 0.08 3.37 9.11
CA ALA A 46 0.39 2.40 10.16
C ALA A 46 0.08 2.96 11.55
N PHE A 47 -0.53 2.15 12.41
CA PHE A 47 -0.87 2.50 13.79
C PHE A 47 -1.73 3.78 13.94
N SER A 48 -2.55 4.10 12.93
CA SER A 48 -3.41 5.29 12.92
C SER A 48 -4.87 4.94 12.66
N SER A 49 -5.76 5.86 12.99
CA SER A 49 -7.19 5.76 12.68
C SER A 49 -7.58 6.81 11.64
N ASN A 50 -8.25 6.38 10.57
CA ASN A 50 -8.82 7.26 9.56
C ASN A 50 -10.05 6.61 8.93
N TYR A 51 -10.97 7.41 8.40
CA TYR A 51 -12.20 6.93 7.74
C TYR A 51 -12.97 5.88 8.56
N GLY A 52 -13.05 6.05 9.89
CA GLY A 52 -13.73 5.12 10.80
C GLY A 52 -13.02 3.76 11.00
N TYR A 53 -11.84 3.55 10.43
CA TYR A 53 -11.04 2.33 10.59
C TYR A 53 -9.75 2.60 11.36
N THR A 54 -9.34 1.66 12.23
CA THR A 54 -8.06 1.73 12.96
C THR A 54 -7.10 0.68 12.42
N ASN A 55 -6.01 1.15 11.82
CA ASN A 55 -4.97 0.30 11.26
C ASN A 55 -3.96 -0.09 12.34
N PHE A 56 -4.07 -1.31 12.87
CA PHE A 56 -3.10 -1.87 13.82
C PHE A 56 -1.87 -2.51 13.13
N LYS A 57 -1.80 -2.48 11.80
CA LYS A 57 -0.68 -3.04 11.04
C LYS A 57 0.46 -2.03 10.96
N TRP A 58 1.67 -2.56 10.77
CA TRP A 58 2.90 -1.77 10.66
C TRP A 58 3.10 -1.13 9.29
N HIS A 59 2.27 -1.45 8.31
CA HIS A 59 2.26 -0.85 6.98
C HIS A 59 1.00 0.00 6.79
N SER A 60 1.08 0.99 5.89
CA SER A 60 -0.08 1.77 5.46
C SER A 60 -1.07 0.91 4.65
N ILE A 61 -2.32 1.33 4.62
CA ILE A 61 -3.39 0.77 3.77
C ILE A 61 -3.85 1.91 2.86
N CYS A 62 -3.80 1.71 1.55
CA CYS A 62 -4.19 2.70 0.54
C CYS A 62 -5.56 2.36 -0.07
N HIS A 63 -6.15 3.32 -0.78
CA HIS A 63 -7.37 3.06 -1.55
C HIS A 63 -7.10 2.02 -2.64
N CYS A 64 -8.07 1.13 -2.89
CA CYS A 64 -7.90 0.03 -3.86
C CYS A 64 -7.58 0.51 -5.28
N GLU A 65 -7.99 1.72 -5.66
CA GLU A 65 -7.59 2.31 -6.95
C GLU A 65 -6.08 2.54 -7.05
N CYS A 66 -5.43 2.99 -5.97
CA CYS A 66 -3.98 3.21 -5.92
C CYS A 66 -3.23 1.88 -6.02
N ASP A 67 -3.66 0.86 -5.28
CA ASP A 67 -3.05 -0.47 -5.30
C ASP A 67 -3.23 -1.15 -6.67
N ASN A 68 -4.40 -0.99 -7.29
CA ASN A 68 -4.64 -1.48 -8.66
C ASN A 68 -3.79 -0.73 -9.69
N ALA A 69 -3.61 0.59 -9.54
CA ALA A 69 -2.72 1.38 -10.39
C ALA A 69 -1.26 0.93 -10.25
N LEU A 70 -0.79 0.70 -9.02
CA LEU A 70 0.54 0.15 -8.75
C LEU A 70 0.72 -1.21 -9.42
N LYS A 71 -0.24 -2.12 -9.21
CA LYS A 71 -0.25 -3.46 -9.82
C LYS A 71 -0.15 -3.39 -11.34
N ASN A 72 -0.94 -2.53 -11.97
CA ASN A 72 -0.93 -2.34 -13.42
C ASN A 72 0.36 -1.69 -13.92
N CYS A 73 0.92 -0.74 -13.18
CA CYS A 73 2.18 -0.08 -13.49
C CYS A 73 3.34 -1.10 -13.48
N LEU A 74 3.50 -1.83 -12.38
CA LEU A 74 4.55 -2.84 -12.24
C LEU A 74 4.46 -3.92 -13.31
N ARG A 75 3.24 -4.34 -13.68
CA ARG A 75 2.98 -5.28 -14.79
C ARG A 75 3.42 -4.76 -16.15
N LYS A 76 3.28 -3.45 -16.40
CA LYS A 76 3.72 -2.83 -17.65
C LYS A 76 5.24 -2.73 -17.73
N VAL A 77 5.92 -2.47 -16.61
CA VAL A 77 7.39 -2.44 -16.54
C VAL A 77 7.98 -3.81 -16.86
N ASN A 78 7.39 -4.89 -16.31
CA ASN A 78 7.72 -6.28 -16.66
C ASN A 78 9.21 -6.64 -16.61
N ASP A 79 9.94 -6.15 -15.62
CA ASP A 79 11.34 -6.52 -15.38
C ASP A 79 11.51 -7.28 -14.05
N THR A 80 12.72 -7.72 -13.74
CA THR A 80 12.98 -8.45 -12.49
C THR A 80 12.65 -7.60 -11.26
N SER A 81 12.95 -6.30 -11.27
CA SER A 81 12.69 -5.41 -10.14
C SER A 81 11.19 -5.25 -9.87
N SER A 82 10.39 -5.01 -10.91
CA SER A 82 8.95 -4.82 -10.82
C SER A 82 8.22 -6.10 -10.41
N ARG A 83 8.70 -7.25 -10.87
CA ARG A 83 8.23 -8.59 -10.47
C ARG A 83 8.46 -8.84 -8.98
N VAL A 84 9.68 -8.59 -8.49
CA VAL A 84 10.03 -8.80 -7.08
C VAL A 84 9.27 -7.85 -6.17
N VAL A 85 9.21 -6.55 -6.52
CA VAL A 85 8.45 -5.54 -5.76
C VAL A 85 6.96 -5.92 -5.68
N GLY A 86 6.34 -6.28 -6.80
CA GLY A 86 4.94 -6.66 -6.81
C GLY A 86 4.65 -7.95 -6.04
N GLN A 87 5.50 -8.97 -6.16
CA GLN A 87 5.36 -10.20 -5.36
C GLN A 87 5.50 -9.92 -3.85
N ALA A 88 6.47 -9.10 -3.46
CA ALA A 88 6.66 -8.71 -2.06
C ALA A 88 5.40 -8.01 -1.51
N PHE A 89 4.90 -6.99 -2.21
CA PHE A 89 3.77 -6.18 -1.76
C PHE A 89 2.45 -6.97 -1.69
N PHE A 90 2.08 -7.64 -2.78
CA PHE A 90 0.74 -8.24 -2.94
C PHE A 90 0.66 -9.70 -2.49
N ASN A 91 1.75 -10.46 -2.52
CA ASN A 91 1.71 -11.91 -2.23
C ASN A 91 2.37 -12.27 -0.90
N VAL A 92 3.50 -11.64 -0.55
CA VAL A 92 4.22 -11.96 0.69
C VAL A 92 3.69 -11.18 1.88
N ILE A 93 3.59 -9.86 1.74
CA ILE A 93 3.02 -9.00 2.79
C ILE A 93 1.48 -9.08 2.74
N GLY A 94 0.92 -9.15 1.53
CA GLY A 94 -0.53 -9.22 1.33
C GLY A 94 -1.21 -7.96 1.83
N VAL A 95 -0.63 -6.79 1.54
CA VAL A 95 -1.16 -5.49 1.98
C VAL A 95 -2.61 -5.35 1.49
N PRO A 96 -3.61 -5.28 2.38
CA PRO A 96 -4.98 -5.05 1.98
C PRO A 96 -5.14 -3.60 1.50
N CYS A 97 -6.18 -3.37 0.72
CA CYS A 97 -6.61 -2.02 0.34
C CYS A 97 -7.96 -1.70 0.96
N PHE A 98 -8.45 -0.47 0.79
CA PHE A 98 -9.80 -0.12 1.21
C PHE A 98 -10.60 0.58 0.11
N GLU A 99 -11.92 0.45 0.20
CA GLU A 99 -12.90 1.23 -0.58
C GLU A 99 -13.76 2.05 0.38
N PHE A 100 -14.39 3.11 -0.12
CA PHE A 100 -15.36 3.87 0.68
C PHE A 100 -16.75 3.22 0.63
N ALA A 101 -17.32 2.99 1.81
CA ALA A 101 -18.76 2.85 1.99
C ALA A 101 -19.31 4.08 2.71
N TYR A 102 -20.51 4.52 2.34
CA TYR A 102 -21.15 5.67 2.98
C TYR A 102 -22.15 5.18 4.01
N GLU A 103 -21.86 5.45 5.29
CA GLU A 103 -22.69 5.03 6.42
C GLU A 103 -23.25 6.23 7.16
N GLU A 104 -24.46 6.09 7.70
CA GLU A 104 -25.04 7.12 8.57
C GLU A 104 -24.33 7.14 9.92
N GLN A 105 -23.64 8.24 10.19
CA GLN A 105 -22.88 8.47 11.41
C GLN A 105 -23.46 9.66 12.16
N CYS A 106 -23.43 9.58 13.48
CA CYS A 106 -23.87 10.70 14.32
C CYS A 106 -22.79 11.78 14.35
N VAL A 107 -23.04 12.92 13.70
CA VAL A 107 -22.10 14.04 13.60
C VAL A 107 -22.30 15.09 14.70
N GLU A 108 -23.47 15.08 15.34
CA GLU A 108 -23.80 16.03 16.40
C GLU A 108 -24.60 15.31 17.48
N ARG A 109 -24.16 15.45 18.74
CA ARG A 109 -24.84 14.88 19.91
C ARG A 109 -25.40 15.97 20.80
N HIS A 110 -26.54 15.68 21.42
CA HIS A 110 -27.02 16.46 22.55
C HIS A 110 -26.10 16.26 23.78
N TRP A 111 -26.13 17.22 24.71
CA TRP A 111 -25.32 17.16 25.94
C TRP A 111 -25.59 15.93 26.80
N TYR A 112 -26.79 15.35 26.73
CA TYR A 112 -27.21 14.12 27.43
C TYR A 112 -26.95 12.83 26.63
N GLY A 113 -26.25 12.90 25.49
CA GLY A 113 -25.70 11.74 24.80
C GLY A 113 -26.49 11.19 23.60
N LEU A 114 -27.76 11.58 23.39
CA LEU A 114 -28.51 11.19 22.18
C LEU A 114 -27.98 11.90 20.93
N CYS A 115 -28.05 11.22 19.79
CA CYS A 115 -27.70 11.84 18.52
C CYS A 115 -28.74 12.89 18.13
N LYS A 116 -28.26 14.09 17.80
CA LYS A 116 -29.07 15.19 17.28
C LYS A 116 -29.14 15.15 15.76
N ARG A 117 -28.03 14.78 15.09
CA ARG A 117 -27.91 14.85 13.64
C ARG A 117 -27.06 13.72 13.09
N TYR A 118 -27.58 13.07 12.05
CA TYR A 118 -26.90 12.04 11.28
C TYR A 118 -26.48 12.59 9.92
N GLU A 119 -25.32 12.18 9.45
CA GLU A 119 -24.86 12.42 8.08
C GLU A 119 -24.28 11.13 7.50
N LYS A 120 -24.33 10.99 6.16
CA LYS A 120 -23.66 9.91 5.45
C LYS A 120 -22.18 10.27 5.26
N LEU A 121 -21.31 9.61 6.01
CA LEU A 121 -19.87 9.83 5.95
C LEU A 121 -19.15 8.64 5.31
N PRO A 122 -18.02 8.87 4.61
CA PRO A 122 -17.21 7.79 4.06
C PRO A 122 -16.50 7.02 5.18
N VAL A 123 -16.69 5.70 5.17
CA VAL A 123 -16.05 4.72 6.06
C VAL A 123 -15.23 3.76 5.21
N ALA A 124 -14.03 3.44 5.66
CA ALA A 124 -13.15 2.50 4.96
C ALA A 124 -13.61 1.05 5.16
N VAL A 125 -13.88 0.37 4.05
CA VAL A 125 -14.15 -1.07 4.00
C VAL A 125 -12.92 -1.78 3.45
N ILE A 126 -12.30 -2.61 4.29
CA ILE A 126 -11.09 -3.34 3.94
C ILE A 126 -11.40 -4.43 2.92
N ARG A 127 -10.55 -4.51 1.88
CA ARG A 127 -10.53 -5.56 0.87
C ARG A 127 -9.21 -6.30 0.93
N GLU A 128 -9.29 -7.62 0.79
CA GLU A 128 -8.11 -8.46 0.70
C GLU A 128 -7.31 -8.16 -0.58
N ALA A 129 -6.00 -8.30 -0.50
CA ALA A 129 -5.12 -8.11 -1.65
C ALA A 129 -5.43 -9.15 -2.73
N VAL A 130 -5.67 -8.70 -3.96
CA VAL A 130 -5.77 -9.63 -5.10
C VAL A 130 -4.36 -10.09 -5.47
N PRO A 131 -4.08 -11.41 -5.51
CA PRO A 131 -2.75 -11.93 -5.80
C PRO A 131 -2.14 -11.35 -7.08
N TYR A 132 -0.86 -11.05 -7.00
CA TYR A 132 -0.06 -10.52 -8.09
C TYR A 132 0.54 -11.67 -8.91
N ASP A 133 -0.15 -11.99 -10.00
CA ASP A 133 0.35 -12.93 -11.02
C ASP A 133 1.04 -12.15 -12.16
N PHE A 134 2.20 -12.66 -12.56
CA PHE A 134 3.06 -12.14 -13.62
C PHE A 134 3.26 -13.14 -14.77
N GLY A 135 2.54 -14.28 -14.79
CA GLY A 135 2.79 -15.32 -15.78
C GLY A 135 4.20 -15.88 -15.61
N ALA A 136 4.38 -16.76 -14.63
CA ALA A 136 5.66 -17.45 -14.46
C ALA A 136 5.95 -18.33 -15.68
N THR A 137 6.91 -17.93 -16.52
CA THR A 137 7.74 -18.91 -17.20
C THR A 137 8.51 -19.65 -16.12
N THR A 138 8.34 -20.97 -16.09
CA THR A 138 9.03 -21.89 -15.18
C THR A 138 10.54 -21.73 -15.31
N ASP A 139 11.17 -21.03 -14.37
CA ASP A 139 12.57 -21.28 -14.05
C ASP A 139 12.60 -22.15 -12.80
N ASN A 140 13.11 -23.37 -12.99
CA ASN A 140 13.47 -24.30 -11.92
C ASN A 140 14.49 -23.64 -11.00
N GLY A 141 14.04 -23.08 -9.88
CA GLY A 141 14.93 -22.48 -8.90
C GLY A 141 14.16 -21.97 -7.70
N SER A 142 13.83 -22.88 -6.78
CA SER A 142 13.59 -22.60 -5.35
C SER A 142 12.89 -21.25 -5.06
N GLY A 143 11.56 -21.25 -5.20
CA GLY A 143 10.68 -20.24 -4.61
C GLY A 143 10.73 -20.32 -3.09
N ASN A 144 11.85 -19.88 -2.53
CA ASN A 144 12.03 -19.75 -1.11
C ASN A 144 11.25 -18.49 -0.71
N THR A 145 10.12 -18.67 -0.03
CA THR A 145 9.20 -17.63 0.46
C THR A 145 9.83 -16.85 1.62
N TYR A 146 11.02 -16.30 1.40
CA TYR A 146 11.66 -15.43 2.37
C TYR A 146 10.99 -14.07 2.35
N PHE A 147 10.64 -13.58 3.54
CA PHE A 147 10.28 -12.19 3.75
C PHE A 147 11.36 -11.29 3.12
N PRO A 148 10.99 -10.28 2.31
CA PRO A 148 11.97 -9.48 1.61
C PRO A 148 12.83 -8.71 2.63
N ARG A 149 14.16 -8.90 2.58
CA ARG A 149 15.11 -8.40 3.59
C ARG A 149 15.14 -6.86 3.74
N TRP A 150 14.62 -6.14 2.75
CA TRP A 150 14.50 -4.69 2.77
C TRP A 150 13.22 -4.20 3.43
N PHE A 151 12.26 -5.05 3.75
CA PHE A 151 11.13 -4.67 4.60
C PHE A 151 11.50 -4.86 6.07
N PRO A 152 11.02 -3.98 6.98
CA PRO A 152 11.23 -4.19 8.39
C PRO A 152 10.59 -5.52 8.78
N THR A 153 11.42 -6.48 9.19
CA THR A 153 10.92 -7.65 9.91
C THR A 153 10.27 -7.11 11.18
N SER A 154 8.96 -7.30 11.32
CA SER A 154 8.23 -6.93 12.53
C SER A 154 8.98 -7.41 13.78
N LEU A 155 9.15 -6.50 14.75
CA LEU A 155 9.56 -6.79 16.12
C LEU A 155 8.61 -7.81 16.77
#